data_AF-A0A959APA7-F1
#
_entry.id   AF-A0A959APA7-F1
#
_cell.length_a   1.000
_cell.length_b   1.000
_cell.length_c   1.000
_cell.angle_alpha   90.00
_cell.angle_beta   90.00
_cell.angle_gamma   90.00
#
_symmetry.space_group_name_H-M   'P 1'
#
loop_
_entity.id
_entity.type
_entity.pdbx_description
1 polymer ?
#
loop_
_entity_poly.entity_id
_entity_poly.type
_entity_poly.pdbx_seq_one_letter_code
_entity_poly.pdbx_strand_id
1 'polypeptide(L)'
;MKHTMRLPNRIPFLLILPLAVLFMHSCDPNGGIPPRILVFSKTEGYRHQSIPVATAALRRLCADHGIAMDTTEDAADFTEKNLKRYNAVVFLCTTGDVLNPAQETAFQRYIQAGGGYVGIHSATDTEYGWTWYGGLAGGYFTSHPKIQDATLIVKDHDHPATEHLGDQWQRKDEWYNFKDLNPNVHVLLTIDESTYEGGANGPDHPMSWYHEYDGGRAFYTALGHTAESYSEPAFLQHLLGGIRYAIGKKKRLDYRACRTPELPDPTRFQKNVLAADLNEPMQFGMLPTGKILLIERRGAIKVLDPATGLINVAYKLPVYSLEEDGLLGMAIDPGWEKNHWIYLYYSPATDESVNLLSRFVFAGDTLDRASEKVMLKVDVQRLECCHAGGCLRYADDGYLYLSTGDNTNPFASNGFAPIDERPDRGPWDAQKSSANTNDLRGKILRIKPLADGSYTCPAGNLFTDRDVH
;
A
#
# COMPACT_ATOMS: atom_id res chain seq x y z
N MET A 1 33.56 -55.42 72.24
CA MET A 1 32.25 -55.58 72.90
C MET A 1 31.17 -55.57 71.82
N LYS A 2 30.45 -56.71 71.69
CA LYS A 2 29.07 -56.92 71.20
C LYS A 2 28.61 -56.20 69.91
N HIS A 3 28.49 -56.95 68.81
CA HIS A 3 27.23 -57.43 68.17
C HIS A 3 26.79 -56.46 67.02
N THR A 4 26.32 -56.87 65.83
CA THR A 4 25.55 -58.06 65.41
C THR A 4 25.48 -58.20 63.87
N MET A 5 25.54 -59.45 63.39
CA MET A 5 24.71 -60.14 62.37
C MET A 5 24.57 -59.73 60.87
N ARG A 6 24.78 -60.81 60.05
CA ARG A 6 23.98 -61.39 58.94
C ARG A 6 24.28 -61.03 57.46
N LEU A 7 24.83 -62.04 56.76
CA LEU A 7 24.77 -62.39 55.31
C LEU A 7 23.31 -62.78 54.91
N PRO A 8 22.87 -62.88 53.61
CA PRO A 8 23.60 -63.54 52.50
C PRO A 8 23.31 -63.12 51.01
N ASN A 9 24.08 -63.76 50.10
CA ASN A 9 23.80 -64.20 48.71
C ASN A 9 23.29 -63.21 47.62
N ARG A 10 24.04 -63.13 46.51
CA ARG A 10 23.53 -62.71 45.20
C ARG A 10 23.82 -63.76 44.12
N ILE A 11 22.77 -64.11 43.38
CA ILE A 11 22.67 -65.02 42.22
C ILE A 11 23.01 -64.24 40.93
N PRO A 12 23.61 -64.86 39.89
CA PRO A 12 23.84 -64.20 38.60
C PRO A 12 22.60 -64.30 37.70
N PHE A 13 22.19 -63.21 37.05
CA PHE A 13 21.04 -63.20 36.13
C PHE A 13 21.48 -63.05 34.67
N LEU A 14 20.94 -63.95 33.85
CA LEU A 14 21.01 -64.02 32.39
C LEU A 14 20.62 -62.68 31.72
N LEU A 15 21.35 -62.30 30.67
CA LEU A 15 20.98 -61.26 29.71
C LEU A 15 20.33 -61.90 28.48
N ILE A 16 19.05 -61.58 28.25
CA ILE A 16 18.29 -61.91 27.04
C ILE A 16 18.53 -60.78 26.02
N LEU A 17 18.99 -61.13 24.82
CA LEU A 17 19.22 -60.22 23.69
C LEU A 17 17.89 -60.00 22.92
N PRO A 18 17.45 -58.77 22.62
CA PRO A 18 16.35 -58.56 21.68
C PRO A 18 16.88 -58.47 20.24
N LEU A 19 16.22 -59.18 19.34
CA LEU A 19 16.44 -59.20 17.90
C LEU A 19 15.97 -57.86 17.30
N ALA A 20 16.91 -56.98 16.94
CA ALA A 20 16.60 -55.74 16.24
C ALA A 20 16.49 -56.01 14.72
N VAL A 21 15.27 -55.90 14.19
CA VAL A 21 15.01 -55.84 12.75
C VAL A 21 15.47 -54.47 12.26
N LEU A 22 16.62 -54.43 11.56
CA LEU A 22 17.08 -53.25 10.84
C LEU A 22 16.15 -53.01 9.64
N PHE A 23 15.31 -51.98 9.72
CA PHE A 23 14.78 -51.33 8.53
C PHE A 23 15.94 -50.63 7.82
N MET A 24 16.41 -51.20 6.71
CA MET A 24 17.26 -50.48 5.77
C MET A 24 16.43 -49.37 5.11
N HIS A 25 16.48 -48.17 5.69
CA HIS A 25 16.21 -46.97 4.92
C HIS A 25 17.37 -46.80 3.94
N SER A 26 17.07 -47.03 2.67
CA SER A 26 17.91 -46.61 1.54
C SER A 26 18.20 -45.12 1.68
N CYS A 27 19.38 -44.79 2.21
CA CYS A 27 19.94 -43.45 2.06
C CYS A 27 20.25 -43.25 0.59
N ASP A 28 19.42 -42.46 -0.09
CA ASP A 28 19.74 -41.96 -1.41
C ASP A 28 20.96 -41.02 -1.29
N PRO A 29 22.11 -41.33 -1.90
CA PRO A 29 23.34 -40.54 -1.77
C PRO A 29 23.24 -39.15 -2.41
N ASN A 30 22.12 -38.82 -3.07
CA ASN A 30 21.83 -37.53 -3.70
C ASN A 30 20.82 -36.65 -2.92
N GLY A 31 20.48 -37.00 -1.67
CA GLY A 31 19.40 -36.39 -0.88
C GLY A 31 19.61 -34.91 -0.48
N GLY A 32 19.53 -33.99 -1.43
CA GLY A 32 19.44 -32.56 -1.16
C GLY A 32 18.19 -32.20 -0.35
N ILE A 33 18.23 -31.07 0.36
CA ILE A 33 17.08 -30.56 1.13
C ILE A 33 15.86 -30.45 0.18
N PRO A 34 14.71 -31.09 0.51
CA PRO A 34 13.51 -31.00 -0.31
C PRO A 34 13.12 -29.56 -0.58
N PRO A 35 12.66 -29.21 -1.79
CA PRO A 35 12.11 -27.88 -2.05
C PRO A 35 10.94 -27.63 -1.10
N ARG A 36 10.78 -26.38 -0.66
CA ARG A 36 9.73 -26.01 0.29
C ARG A 36 8.85 -24.92 -0.28
N ILE A 37 7.53 -25.02 -0.12
CA ILE A 37 6.57 -23.98 -0.47
C ILE A 37 5.79 -23.51 0.75
N LEU A 38 5.34 -22.25 0.71
CA LEU A 38 4.39 -21.68 1.67
C LEU A 38 3.05 -21.50 0.95
N VAL A 39 1.98 -22.13 1.44
CA VAL A 39 0.62 -21.88 0.96
C VAL A 39 -0.03 -20.83 1.85
N PHE A 40 -0.36 -19.68 1.26
CA PHE A 40 -1.00 -18.54 1.89
C PHE A 40 -2.43 -18.42 1.39
N SER A 41 -3.41 -18.42 2.30
CA SER A 41 -4.85 -18.41 1.96
C SER A 41 -5.65 -17.37 2.75
N LYS A 42 -5.02 -16.26 3.15
CA LYS A 42 -5.72 -15.14 3.79
C LYS A 42 -6.67 -14.46 2.80
N THR A 43 -7.83 -14.05 3.29
CA THR A 43 -8.87 -13.35 2.52
C THR A 43 -9.37 -12.17 3.33
N GLU A 44 -9.41 -10.99 2.73
CA GLU A 44 -10.06 -9.77 3.24
C GLU A 44 -11.32 -9.42 2.42
N GLY A 45 -11.63 -10.23 1.41
CA GLY A 45 -12.86 -10.21 0.62
C GLY A 45 -13.62 -11.55 0.68
N TYR A 46 -14.09 -12.02 -0.48
CA TYR A 46 -14.83 -13.29 -0.56
C TYR A 46 -13.95 -14.48 -0.16
N ARG A 47 -14.51 -15.39 0.65
CA ARG A 47 -13.81 -16.60 1.10
C ARG A 47 -14.34 -17.85 0.40
N HIS A 48 -13.49 -18.44 -0.42
CA HIS A 48 -13.79 -19.64 -1.19
C HIS A 48 -13.91 -20.89 -0.30
N GLN A 49 -15.01 -21.64 -0.45
CA GLN A 49 -15.23 -22.88 0.30
C GLN A 49 -14.26 -24.01 -0.11
N SER A 50 -13.58 -23.87 -1.25
CA SER A 50 -12.57 -24.81 -1.73
C SER A 50 -11.25 -24.74 -0.97
N ILE A 51 -10.94 -23.64 -0.25
CA ILE A 51 -9.63 -23.45 0.43
C ILE A 51 -9.22 -24.65 1.31
N PRO A 52 -10.08 -25.21 2.19
CA PRO A 52 -9.71 -26.36 3.01
C PRO A 52 -9.43 -27.62 2.19
N VAL A 53 -10.25 -27.89 1.15
CA VAL A 53 -10.11 -29.07 0.28
C VAL A 53 -8.84 -28.94 -0.57
N ALA A 54 -8.62 -27.76 -1.14
CA ALA A 54 -7.43 -27.40 -1.90
C ALA A 54 -6.15 -27.56 -1.08
N THR A 55 -6.16 -27.05 0.16
CA THR A 55 -5.01 -27.16 1.08
C THR A 55 -4.69 -28.62 1.38
N ALA A 56 -5.70 -29.46 1.62
CA ALA A 56 -5.50 -30.89 1.87
C ALA A 56 -4.96 -31.61 0.62
N ALA A 57 -5.52 -31.32 -0.56
CA ALA A 57 -5.08 -31.90 -1.83
C ALA A 57 -3.64 -31.48 -2.18
N LEU A 58 -3.29 -30.20 -2.05
CA LEU A 58 -1.93 -29.69 -2.24
C LEU A 58 -0.95 -30.32 -1.26
N ARG A 59 -1.35 -30.53 0.01
CA ARG A 59 -0.50 -31.21 1.00
C ARG A 59 -0.15 -32.62 0.55
N ARG A 60 -1.16 -33.37 0.09
CA ARG A 60 -0.97 -34.74 -0.41
C ARG A 60 -0.11 -34.74 -1.67
N LEU A 61 -0.44 -33.90 -2.64
CA LEU A 61 0.28 -33.75 -3.91
C LEU A 61 1.76 -33.40 -3.67
N CYS A 62 2.05 -32.43 -2.80
CA CYS A 62 3.42 -32.05 -2.47
C CYS A 62 4.17 -33.19 -1.78
N ALA A 63 3.55 -33.87 -0.82
CA ALA A 63 4.16 -35.00 -0.12
C ALA A 63 4.52 -36.15 -1.08
N ASP A 64 3.60 -36.51 -2.00
CA ASP A 64 3.80 -37.56 -2.99
C ASP A 64 4.91 -37.22 -4.01
N HIS A 65 5.27 -35.95 -4.14
CA HIS A 65 6.32 -35.46 -5.04
C HIS A 65 7.56 -34.89 -4.33
N GLY A 66 7.73 -35.16 -3.03
CA GLY A 66 8.92 -34.76 -2.28
C GLY A 66 9.09 -33.25 -2.14
N ILE A 67 7.99 -32.50 -2.05
CA ILE A 67 7.94 -31.06 -1.80
C ILE A 67 7.43 -30.85 -0.37
N ALA A 68 8.21 -30.15 0.45
CA ALA A 68 7.76 -29.74 1.78
C ALA A 68 6.77 -28.57 1.66
N MET A 69 5.70 -28.58 2.45
CA MET A 69 4.66 -27.56 2.38
C MET A 69 4.30 -27.09 3.79
N ASP A 70 4.41 -25.78 4.01
CA ASP A 70 3.85 -25.09 5.18
C ASP A 70 2.58 -24.31 4.73
N THR A 71 1.67 -24.02 5.65
CA THR A 71 0.43 -23.27 5.38
C THR A 71 0.27 -22.12 6.37
N THR A 72 -0.22 -20.97 5.93
CA THR A 72 -0.55 -19.84 6.81
C THR A 72 -1.71 -19.02 6.29
N GLU A 73 -2.44 -18.38 7.21
CA GLU A 73 -3.38 -17.28 6.92
C GLU A 73 -2.93 -15.98 7.62
N ASP A 74 -1.77 -16.01 8.30
CA ASP A 74 -1.21 -14.87 9.01
C ASP A 74 -0.23 -14.09 8.12
N ALA A 75 -0.60 -12.87 7.76
CA ALA A 75 0.27 -12.00 6.97
C ALA A 75 1.57 -11.63 7.71
N ALA A 76 1.64 -11.77 9.05
CA ALA A 76 2.88 -11.58 9.81
C ALA A 76 4.00 -12.55 9.42
N ASP A 77 3.69 -13.65 8.73
CA ASP A 77 4.68 -14.56 8.16
C ASP A 77 5.42 -13.99 6.94
N PHE A 78 4.94 -12.89 6.35
CA PHE A 78 5.58 -12.19 5.22
C PHE A 78 6.72 -11.29 5.71
N THR A 79 7.77 -11.94 6.19
CA THR A 79 9.04 -11.31 6.55
C THR A 79 10.17 -11.92 5.72
N GLU A 80 11.19 -11.13 5.40
CA GLU A 80 12.38 -11.63 4.70
C GLU A 80 13.00 -12.84 5.43
N LYS A 81 13.03 -12.81 6.77
CA LYS A 81 13.54 -13.91 7.60
C LYS A 81 12.79 -15.22 7.37
N ASN A 82 11.46 -15.17 7.29
CA ASN A 82 10.65 -16.37 7.09
C ASN A 82 10.63 -16.79 5.62
N LEU A 83 10.40 -15.85 4.70
CA LEU A 83 10.29 -16.11 3.25
C LEU A 83 11.57 -16.73 2.66
N LYS A 84 12.75 -16.45 3.25
CA LYS A 84 14.04 -17.09 2.89
C LYS A 84 14.04 -18.63 2.91
N ARG A 85 13.08 -19.25 3.58
CA ARG A 85 12.95 -20.72 3.72
C ARG A 85 12.25 -21.38 2.52
N TYR A 86 11.57 -20.61 1.67
CA TYR A 86 10.64 -21.12 0.67
C TYR A 86 11.14 -20.88 -0.75
N ASN A 87 11.05 -21.90 -1.60
CA ASN A 87 11.35 -21.79 -3.02
C ASN A 87 10.21 -21.14 -3.81
N ALA A 88 8.96 -21.33 -3.37
CA ALA A 88 7.80 -20.64 -3.91
C ALA A 88 6.76 -20.32 -2.82
N VAL A 89 5.99 -19.26 -3.02
CA VAL A 89 4.80 -18.93 -2.23
C VAL A 89 3.57 -19.10 -3.12
N VAL A 90 2.59 -19.85 -2.64
CA VAL A 90 1.31 -20.09 -3.30
C VAL A 90 0.26 -19.18 -2.66
N PHE A 91 -0.34 -18.29 -3.45
CA PHE A 91 -1.52 -17.53 -3.07
C PHE A 91 -2.74 -18.36 -3.48
N LEU A 92 -3.30 -19.07 -2.51
CA LEU A 92 -4.41 -19.99 -2.72
C LEU A 92 -5.73 -19.28 -2.42
N CYS A 93 -6.43 -18.88 -3.49
CA CYS A 93 -7.74 -18.24 -3.41
C CYS A 93 -7.80 -17.06 -2.42
N THR A 94 -6.73 -16.25 -2.37
CA THR A 94 -6.68 -15.00 -1.61
C THR A 94 -7.63 -13.97 -2.23
N THR A 95 -8.10 -12.99 -1.46
CA THR A 95 -8.96 -11.90 -1.96
C THR A 95 -8.76 -10.63 -1.15
N GLY A 96 -8.89 -9.46 -1.78
CA GLY A 96 -8.77 -8.15 -1.12
C GLY A 96 -7.33 -7.69 -0.90
N ASP A 97 -7.14 -6.76 0.04
CA ASP A 97 -5.84 -6.18 0.43
C ASP A 97 -5.31 -6.92 1.66
N VAL A 98 -4.43 -7.90 1.44
CA VAL A 98 -4.07 -8.92 2.45
C VAL A 98 -2.72 -8.65 3.10
N LEU A 99 -1.85 -7.83 2.49
CA LEU A 99 -0.53 -7.45 2.96
C LEU A 99 -0.41 -5.94 3.19
N ASN A 100 0.12 -5.53 4.33
CA ASN A 100 0.47 -4.14 4.58
C ASN A 100 1.79 -3.74 3.86
N PRO A 101 2.15 -2.44 3.80
CA PRO A 101 3.34 -1.98 3.06
C PRO A 101 4.68 -2.63 3.45
N ALA A 102 4.84 -3.04 4.71
CA ALA A 102 6.03 -3.75 5.16
C ALA A 102 6.08 -5.19 4.62
N GLN A 103 4.94 -5.86 4.59
CA GLN A 103 4.77 -7.22 4.08
C GLN A 103 4.86 -7.25 2.55
N GLU A 104 4.26 -6.27 1.86
CA GLU A 104 4.44 -6.03 0.42
C GLU A 104 5.92 -5.90 0.06
N THR A 105 6.64 -5.06 0.79
CA THR A 105 8.10 -4.85 0.60
C THR A 105 8.88 -6.16 0.80
N ALA A 106 8.56 -6.93 1.85
CA ALA A 106 9.21 -8.21 2.10
C ALA A 106 8.93 -9.22 0.97
N PHE A 107 7.71 -9.25 0.44
CA PHE A 107 7.32 -10.14 -0.65
C PHE A 107 7.96 -9.75 -1.99
N GLN A 108 8.00 -8.44 -2.30
CA GLN A 108 8.68 -7.94 -3.48
C GLN A 108 10.18 -8.28 -3.47
N ARG A 109 10.84 -8.07 -2.31
CA ARG A 109 12.24 -8.48 -2.14
C ARG A 109 12.42 -9.98 -2.26
N TYR A 110 11.49 -10.78 -1.76
CA TYR A 110 11.51 -12.24 -1.93
C TYR A 110 11.49 -12.66 -3.41
N ILE A 111 10.61 -12.06 -4.22
CA ILE A 111 10.54 -12.30 -5.67
C ILE A 111 11.84 -11.83 -6.35
N GLN A 112 12.33 -10.64 -6.03
CA GLN A 112 13.59 -10.10 -6.57
C GLN A 112 14.80 -10.99 -6.26
N ALA A 113 14.80 -11.65 -5.10
CA ALA A 113 15.84 -12.59 -4.70
C ALA A 113 15.77 -13.94 -5.45
N GLY A 114 14.78 -14.15 -6.33
CA GLY A 114 14.59 -15.36 -7.12
C GLY A 114 13.46 -16.29 -6.66
N GLY A 115 12.62 -15.82 -5.73
CA GLY A 115 11.47 -16.54 -5.20
C GLY A 115 10.42 -16.84 -6.28
N GLY A 116 9.69 -17.94 -6.10
CA GLY A 116 8.59 -18.32 -6.97
C GLY A 116 7.24 -17.81 -6.45
N TYR A 117 6.33 -17.48 -7.37
CA TYR A 117 4.93 -17.17 -7.09
C TYR A 117 4.03 -18.14 -7.84
N VAL A 118 2.98 -18.61 -7.15
CA VAL A 118 1.89 -19.39 -7.73
C VAL A 118 0.59 -18.74 -7.30
N GLY A 119 -0.16 -18.16 -8.22
CA GLY A 119 -1.52 -17.68 -7.94
C GLY A 119 -2.55 -18.71 -8.40
N ILE A 120 -3.51 -19.04 -7.53
CA ILE A 120 -4.61 -19.97 -7.83
C ILE A 120 -5.93 -19.23 -7.67
N HIS A 121 -6.77 -19.32 -8.70
CA HIS A 121 -8.10 -18.76 -8.79
C HIS A 121 -8.14 -17.27 -8.44
N SER A 122 -8.69 -16.91 -7.27
CA SER A 122 -8.90 -15.53 -6.87
C SER A 122 -7.64 -14.76 -6.47
N ALA A 123 -6.45 -15.34 -6.63
CA ALA A 123 -5.20 -14.61 -6.44
C ALA A 123 -5.07 -13.33 -7.29
N THR A 124 -5.82 -13.20 -8.41
CA THR A 124 -5.93 -11.96 -9.20
C THR A 124 -6.99 -10.99 -8.69
N ASP A 125 -7.83 -11.39 -7.73
CA ASP A 125 -8.75 -10.56 -6.94
C ASP A 125 -8.06 -10.07 -5.63
N THR A 126 -6.74 -9.89 -5.67
CA THR A 126 -5.90 -9.55 -4.51
C THR A 126 -5.01 -8.34 -4.85
N GLU A 127 -4.78 -7.44 -3.89
CA GLU A 127 -3.85 -6.31 -3.98
C GLU A 127 -4.08 -5.33 -5.15
N TYR A 128 -5.32 -4.90 -5.38
CA TYR A 128 -5.67 -3.95 -6.46
C TYR A 128 -4.93 -2.61 -6.39
N GLY A 129 -4.63 -2.14 -5.17
CA GLY A 129 -3.89 -0.88 -4.96
C GLY A 129 -2.40 -0.98 -5.28
N TRP A 130 -1.88 -2.20 -5.40
CA TRP A 130 -0.45 -2.46 -5.54
C TRP A 130 -0.11 -2.93 -6.96
N THR A 131 0.09 -1.96 -7.86
CA THR A 131 0.37 -2.22 -9.29
C THR A 131 1.52 -3.19 -9.55
N TRP A 132 2.52 -3.25 -8.67
CA TRP A 132 3.60 -4.22 -8.77
C TRP A 132 3.11 -5.67 -8.63
N TYR A 133 2.14 -5.94 -7.74
CA TYR A 133 1.51 -7.25 -7.63
C TYR A 133 0.69 -7.59 -8.87
N GLY A 134 -0.04 -6.64 -9.44
CA GLY A 134 -0.74 -6.84 -10.72
C GLY A 134 0.18 -7.32 -11.83
N GLY A 135 1.38 -6.74 -11.90
CA GLY A 135 2.43 -7.20 -12.82
C GLY A 135 2.90 -8.64 -12.53
N LEU A 136 3.08 -9.01 -11.25
CA LEU A 136 3.48 -10.35 -10.81
C LEU A 136 2.41 -11.40 -11.09
N ALA A 137 1.15 -11.12 -10.74
CA ALA A 137 0.01 -11.99 -11.00
C ALA A 137 -0.25 -12.10 -12.50
N GLY A 138 0.04 -11.05 -13.26
CA GLY A 138 -0.11 -10.97 -14.72
C GLY A 138 -1.45 -10.38 -15.18
N GLY A 139 -2.26 -9.86 -14.25
CA GLY A 139 -3.55 -9.22 -14.51
C GLY A 139 -4.39 -9.14 -13.24
N TYR A 140 -5.54 -8.46 -13.33
CA TYR A 140 -6.49 -8.34 -12.23
C TYR A 140 -7.85 -8.92 -12.59
N PHE A 141 -8.52 -9.50 -11.60
CA PHE A 141 -9.93 -9.87 -11.70
C PHE A 141 -10.82 -8.66 -12.01
N THR A 142 -11.86 -8.87 -12.79
CA THR A 142 -12.90 -7.87 -13.10
C THR A 142 -14.29 -8.37 -12.75
N SER A 143 -14.66 -9.56 -13.22
CA SER A 143 -15.97 -10.16 -13.01
C SER A 143 -15.94 -11.66 -13.31
N HIS A 144 -16.99 -12.40 -12.98
CA HIS A 144 -17.18 -13.78 -13.41
C HIS A 144 -18.68 -14.05 -13.65
N PRO A 145 -19.05 -15.01 -14.51
CA PRO A 145 -20.42 -15.50 -14.61
C PRO A 145 -20.68 -16.59 -13.55
N LYS A 146 -21.84 -17.27 -13.67
CA LYS A 146 -22.14 -18.48 -12.89
C LYS A 146 -21.13 -19.60 -13.16
N ILE A 147 -20.93 -20.46 -12.16
CA ILE A 147 -20.20 -21.72 -12.33
C ILE A 147 -20.89 -22.58 -13.40
N GLN A 148 -20.15 -22.97 -14.43
CA GLN A 148 -20.68 -23.71 -15.58
C GLN A 148 -19.57 -24.47 -16.31
N ASP A 149 -19.94 -25.41 -17.16
CA ASP A 149 -19.00 -26.10 -18.04
C ASP A 149 -18.46 -25.15 -19.12
N ALA A 150 -17.18 -25.31 -19.47
CA ALA A 150 -16.56 -24.63 -20.60
C ALA A 150 -15.40 -25.48 -21.15
N THR A 151 -14.96 -25.15 -22.37
CA THR A 151 -13.80 -25.77 -23.00
C THR A 151 -12.57 -24.86 -22.89
N LEU A 152 -11.52 -25.35 -22.24
CA LEU A 152 -10.20 -24.74 -22.27
C LEU A 152 -9.42 -25.23 -23.49
N ILE A 153 -8.68 -24.34 -24.13
CA ILE A 153 -7.79 -24.61 -25.26
C ILE A 153 -6.36 -24.55 -24.77
N VAL A 154 -5.60 -25.64 -24.94
CA VAL A 154 -4.19 -25.70 -24.58
C VAL A 154 -3.36 -25.02 -25.66
N LYS A 155 -2.60 -23.99 -25.27
CA LYS A 155 -1.77 -23.20 -26.19
C LYS A 155 -0.30 -23.64 -26.21
N ASP A 156 0.14 -24.31 -25.15
CA ASP A 156 1.51 -24.76 -24.96
C ASP A 156 1.51 -26.17 -24.35
N HIS A 157 2.09 -27.13 -25.07
CA HIS A 157 2.24 -28.52 -24.63
C HIS A 157 3.66 -28.86 -24.12
N ASP A 158 4.58 -27.89 -24.15
CA ASP A 158 5.95 -28.06 -23.65
C ASP A 158 6.07 -27.73 -22.14
N HIS A 159 5.13 -26.95 -21.61
CA HIS A 159 5.15 -26.56 -20.20
C HIS A 159 4.64 -27.69 -19.27
N PRO A 160 5.31 -27.98 -18.14
CA PRO A 160 4.92 -29.09 -17.23
C PRO A 160 3.51 -29.02 -16.64
N ALA A 161 2.87 -27.84 -16.69
CA ALA A 161 1.49 -27.65 -16.22
C ALA A 161 0.45 -28.08 -17.26
N THR A 162 0.84 -28.28 -18.51
CA THR A 162 -0.09 -28.53 -19.63
C THR A 162 0.34 -29.67 -20.55
N GLU A 163 1.59 -30.17 -20.43
CA GLU A 163 2.13 -31.27 -21.26
C GLU A 163 1.31 -32.58 -21.24
N HIS A 164 0.50 -32.80 -20.20
CA HIS A 164 -0.34 -33.99 -20.03
C HIS A 164 -1.76 -33.82 -20.56
N LEU A 165 -2.14 -32.60 -20.96
CA LEU A 165 -3.47 -32.29 -21.45
C LEU A 165 -3.57 -32.56 -22.96
N GLY A 166 -4.77 -32.88 -23.45
CA GLY A 166 -5.05 -32.82 -24.89
C GLY A 166 -5.29 -31.38 -25.34
N ASP A 167 -5.47 -31.15 -26.64
CA ASP A 167 -5.68 -29.79 -27.20
C ASP A 167 -6.88 -29.04 -26.60
N GLN A 168 -7.88 -29.80 -26.13
CA GLN A 168 -9.06 -29.29 -25.46
C GLN A 168 -9.23 -29.96 -24.10
N TRP A 169 -9.63 -29.17 -23.11
CA TRP A 169 -9.90 -29.64 -21.76
C TRP A 169 -11.23 -29.07 -21.26
N GLN A 170 -12.26 -29.91 -21.29
CA GLN A 170 -13.60 -29.56 -20.80
C GLN A 170 -13.70 -29.74 -19.30
N ARG A 171 -14.22 -28.73 -18.61
CA ARG A 171 -14.37 -28.75 -17.16
C ARG A 171 -15.49 -27.83 -16.70
N LYS A 172 -15.90 -27.99 -15.44
CA LYS A 172 -16.80 -27.09 -14.73
C LYS A 172 -16.07 -26.30 -13.65
N ASP A 173 -16.13 -24.98 -13.74
CA ASP A 173 -15.51 -24.07 -12.75
C ASP A 173 -16.18 -22.68 -12.81
N GLU A 174 -15.67 -21.73 -12.04
CA GLU A 174 -15.98 -20.30 -12.17
C GLU A 174 -14.94 -19.60 -13.06
N TRP A 175 -15.39 -18.95 -14.14
CA TRP A 175 -14.51 -18.40 -15.18
C TRP A 175 -14.34 -16.89 -15.03
N TYR A 176 -13.11 -16.45 -14.75
CA TYR A 176 -12.83 -15.05 -14.47
C TYR A 176 -12.65 -14.25 -15.75
N ASN A 177 -13.23 -13.05 -15.80
CA ASN A 177 -12.86 -12.00 -16.73
C ASN A 177 -11.79 -11.11 -16.09
N PHE A 178 -10.85 -10.64 -16.90
CA PHE A 178 -9.67 -9.91 -16.46
C PHE A 178 -9.57 -8.49 -17.03
N LYS A 179 -8.87 -7.63 -16.30
CA LYS A 179 -8.39 -6.31 -16.75
C LYS A 179 -6.89 -6.21 -16.51
N ASP A 180 -6.26 -5.23 -17.15
CA ASP A 180 -4.84 -4.91 -16.98
C ASP A 180 -3.92 -6.13 -17.19
N LEU A 181 -4.31 -7.02 -18.11
CA LEU A 181 -3.53 -8.20 -18.47
C LEU A 181 -2.15 -7.79 -18.98
N ASN A 182 -1.11 -8.40 -18.43
CA ASN A 182 0.26 -8.18 -18.87
C ASN A 182 0.47 -8.86 -20.24
N PRO A 183 0.76 -8.10 -21.32
CA PRO A 183 0.87 -8.67 -22.66
C PRO A 183 2.11 -9.56 -22.85
N ASN A 184 3.05 -9.55 -21.91
CA ASN A 184 4.29 -10.33 -21.99
C ASN A 184 4.21 -11.67 -21.26
N VAL A 185 3.05 -12.05 -20.73
CA VAL A 185 2.88 -13.38 -20.15
C VAL A 185 2.86 -14.44 -21.24
N HIS A 186 3.38 -15.62 -20.92
CA HIS A 186 3.25 -16.78 -21.79
C HIS A 186 1.98 -17.55 -21.43
N VAL A 187 0.99 -17.48 -22.31
CA VAL A 187 -0.34 -18.09 -22.09
C VAL A 187 -0.26 -19.61 -22.31
N LEU A 188 -0.72 -20.36 -21.31
CA LEU A 188 -0.78 -21.82 -21.32
C LEU A 188 -2.16 -22.34 -21.72
N LEU A 189 -3.20 -21.69 -21.21
CA LEU A 189 -4.60 -22.04 -21.42
C LEU A 189 -5.39 -20.79 -21.80
N THR A 190 -6.25 -20.90 -22.80
CA THR A 190 -7.36 -19.96 -23.01
C THR A 190 -8.69 -20.66 -22.81
N ILE A 191 -9.78 -19.91 -22.65
CA ILE A 191 -11.15 -20.45 -22.64
C ILE A 191 -11.87 -20.11 -23.94
N ASP A 192 -12.65 -21.05 -24.47
CA ASP A 192 -13.52 -20.81 -25.62
C ASP A 192 -14.84 -20.18 -25.15
N GLU A 193 -14.97 -18.86 -25.31
CA GLU A 193 -16.17 -18.10 -24.95
C GLU A 193 -17.44 -18.51 -25.72
N SER A 194 -17.34 -19.31 -26.80
CA SER A 194 -18.53 -19.88 -27.46
C SER A 194 -19.14 -21.08 -26.72
N THR A 195 -18.42 -21.62 -25.73
CA THR A 195 -18.84 -22.83 -24.98
C THR A 195 -19.49 -22.53 -23.64
N TYR A 196 -19.56 -21.26 -23.24
CA TYR A 196 -20.18 -20.82 -21.99
C TYR A 196 -20.74 -19.39 -22.09
N GLU A 197 -21.56 -18.97 -21.11
CA GLU A 197 -22.15 -17.63 -21.09
C GLU A 197 -21.39 -16.68 -20.14
N GLY A 198 -21.10 -15.46 -20.59
CA GLY A 198 -20.60 -14.35 -19.75
C GLY A 198 -19.09 -14.08 -19.79
N GLY A 199 -18.38 -14.62 -20.79
CA GLY A 199 -17.02 -14.19 -21.13
C GLY A 199 -17.00 -12.75 -21.65
N ALA A 200 -15.94 -12.01 -21.30
CA ALA A 200 -15.78 -10.60 -21.62
C ALA A 200 -14.34 -10.21 -22.03
N ASN A 201 -13.49 -11.20 -22.34
CA ASN A 201 -12.10 -10.96 -22.77
C ASN A 201 -11.85 -11.35 -24.24
N GLY A 202 -12.85 -11.93 -24.91
CA GLY A 202 -12.82 -12.19 -26.35
C GLY A 202 -12.13 -13.51 -26.71
N PRO A 203 -11.73 -13.68 -27.99
CA PRO A 203 -11.33 -14.99 -28.52
C PRO A 203 -10.02 -15.56 -27.93
N ASP A 204 -9.17 -14.72 -27.34
CA ASP A 204 -7.90 -15.11 -26.74
C ASP A 204 -7.93 -14.97 -25.20
N HIS A 205 -9.08 -15.22 -24.58
CA HIS A 205 -9.30 -15.09 -23.14
C HIS A 205 -8.39 -16.04 -22.33
N PRO A 206 -7.34 -15.55 -21.64
CA PRO A 206 -6.37 -16.40 -20.97
C PRO A 206 -6.90 -16.91 -19.61
N MET A 207 -6.67 -18.18 -19.31
CA MET A 207 -7.04 -18.85 -18.05
C MET A 207 -5.85 -19.35 -17.24
N SER A 208 -4.68 -19.50 -17.86
CA SER A 208 -3.44 -19.82 -17.15
C SER A 208 -2.27 -19.31 -17.94
N TRP A 209 -1.25 -18.81 -17.23
CA TRP A 209 -0.05 -18.26 -17.83
C TRP A 209 1.13 -18.34 -16.87
N TYR A 210 2.32 -18.14 -17.42
CA TYR A 210 3.54 -17.98 -16.64
C TYR A 210 4.43 -16.88 -17.22
N HIS A 211 5.35 -16.36 -16.41
CA HIS A 211 6.43 -15.48 -16.86
C HIS A 211 7.54 -15.40 -15.80
N GLU A 212 8.65 -14.74 -16.16
CA GLU A 212 9.60 -14.24 -15.18
C GLU A 212 9.23 -12.80 -14.82
N TYR A 213 9.27 -12.47 -13.52
CA TYR A 213 8.89 -11.15 -13.03
C TYR A 213 9.82 -10.67 -11.93
N ASP A 214 10.41 -9.50 -12.14
CA ASP A 214 11.26 -8.78 -11.18
C ASP A 214 12.46 -9.59 -10.63
N GLY A 215 12.81 -10.74 -11.22
CA GLY A 215 13.87 -11.66 -10.77
C GLY A 215 13.37 -13.05 -10.34
N GLY A 216 12.06 -13.17 -10.10
CA GLY A 216 11.38 -14.42 -9.75
C GLY A 216 10.62 -15.06 -10.91
N ARG A 217 9.94 -16.16 -10.62
CA ARG A 217 9.09 -16.91 -11.57
C ARG A 217 7.65 -16.87 -11.08
N ALA A 218 6.74 -16.48 -11.96
CA ALA A 218 5.32 -16.39 -11.65
C ALA A 218 4.54 -17.38 -12.53
N PHE A 219 3.69 -18.18 -11.88
CA PHE A 219 2.67 -19.00 -12.53
C PHE A 219 1.31 -18.60 -11.97
N TYR A 220 0.32 -18.51 -12.84
CA TYR A 220 -1.07 -18.26 -12.45
C TYR A 220 -2.01 -19.22 -13.16
N THR A 221 -3.06 -19.62 -12.46
CA THR A 221 -4.21 -20.32 -13.04
C THR A 221 -5.50 -19.75 -12.45
N ALA A 222 -6.45 -19.38 -13.33
CA ALA A 222 -7.78 -18.90 -12.99
C ALA A 222 -8.70 -20.01 -12.46
N LEU A 223 -8.29 -21.27 -12.68
CA LEU A 223 -9.02 -22.46 -12.28
C LEU A 223 -8.96 -22.68 -10.76
N GLY A 224 -9.89 -23.49 -10.24
CA GLY A 224 -9.85 -23.96 -8.85
C GLY A 224 -10.81 -23.26 -7.90
N HIS A 225 -11.92 -22.69 -8.40
CA HIS A 225 -13.00 -22.20 -7.55
C HIS A 225 -13.65 -23.35 -6.78
N THR A 226 -14.00 -24.42 -7.50
CA THR A 226 -14.80 -25.52 -6.98
C THR A 226 -13.98 -26.48 -6.13
N ALA A 227 -14.58 -27.07 -5.09
CA ALA A 227 -13.91 -28.06 -4.26
C ALA A 227 -13.63 -29.35 -5.06
N GLU A 228 -14.50 -29.67 -6.00
CA GLU A 228 -14.45 -30.83 -6.89
C GLU A 228 -13.18 -30.83 -7.75
N SER A 229 -12.73 -29.65 -8.21
CA SER A 229 -11.51 -29.50 -9.01
C SER A 229 -10.31 -30.18 -8.35
N TYR A 230 -10.18 -30.08 -7.02
CA TYR A 230 -9.06 -30.65 -6.27
C TYR A 230 -9.11 -32.17 -6.08
N SER A 231 -10.10 -32.84 -6.69
CA SER A 231 -10.14 -34.30 -6.85
C SER A 231 -9.81 -34.77 -8.28
N GLU A 232 -9.74 -33.84 -9.25
CA GLU A 232 -9.49 -34.16 -10.64
C GLU A 232 -7.99 -34.38 -10.91
N PRO A 233 -7.57 -35.55 -11.44
CA PRO A 233 -6.15 -35.83 -11.69
C PRO A 233 -5.47 -34.82 -12.62
N ALA A 234 -6.17 -34.41 -13.69
CA ALA A 234 -5.63 -33.46 -14.67
C ALA A 234 -5.37 -32.07 -14.07
N PHE A 235 -6.25 -31.61 -13.16
CA PHE A 235 -6.07 -30.33 -12.47
C PHE A 235 -4.97 -30.39 -11.41
N LEU A 236 -4.88 -31.48 -10.65
CA LEU A 236 -3.79 -31.68 -9.70
C LEU A 236 -2.42 -31.72 -10.41
N GLN A 237 -2.34 -32.34 -11.58
CA GLN A 237 -1.12 -32.34 -12.39
C GLN A 237 -0.80 -30.95 -12.96
N HIS A 238 -1.81 -30.18 -13.37
CA HIS A 238 -1.64 -28.78 -13.78
C HIS A 238 -1.05 -27.92 -12.65
N LEU A 239 -1.60 -28.02 -11.43
CA LEU A 239 -1.06 -27.32 -10.26
C LEU A 239 0.37 -27.76 -9.93
N LEU A 240 0.67 -29.06 -9.99
CA LEU A 240 2.02 -29.58 -9.76
C LEU A 240 3.03 -29.00 -10.76
N GLY A 241 2.67 -28.93 -12.05
CA GLY A 241 3.50 -28.34 -13.09
C GLY A 241 3.80 -26.87 -12.83
N GLY A 242 2.78 -26.08 -12.48
CA GLY A 242 2.94 -24.68 -12.10
C GLY A 242 3.82 -24.47 -10.86
N ILE A 243 3.61 -25.29 -9.82
CA ILE A 243 4.44 -25.28 -8.61
C ILE A 243 5.91 -25.63 -8.94
N ARG A 244 6.15 -26.63 -9.80
CA ARG A 244 7.51 -27.00 -10.24
C ARG A 244 8.18 -25.88 -11.02
N TYR A 245 7.45 -25.21 -11.92
CA TYR A 245 7.95 -24.04 -12.63
C TYR A 245 8.35 -22.93 -11.65
N ALA A 246 7.49 -22.56 -10.70
CA ALA A 246 7.76 -21.52 -9.72
C ALA A 246 8.98 -21.86 -8.83
N ILE A 247 9.08 -23.11 -8.34
CA ILE A 247 10.26 -23.61 -7.60
C ILE A 247 11.55 -23.51 -8.45
N GLY A 248 11.45 -23.76 -9.75
CA GLY A 248 12.56 -23.72 -10.70
C GLY A 248 13.71 -24.64 -10.31
N LYS A 249 14.96 -24.18 -10.49
CA LYS A 249 16.18 -24.96 -10.24
C LYS A 249 16.57 -25.06 -8.74
N LYS A 250 15.64 -24.82 -7.81
CA LYS A 250 15.86 -24.84 -6.35
C LYS A 250 17.07 -23.99 -5.90
N LYS A 251 17.34 -22.89 -6.62
CA LYS A 251 18.45 -21.98 -6.28
C LYS A 251 18.19 -21.32 -4.93
N ARG A 252 19.25 -21.09 -4.17
CA ARG A 252 19.18 -20.27 -2.96
C ARG A 252 18.86 -18.83 -3.35
N LEU A 253 17.95 -18.20 -2.60
CA LEU A 253 17.56 -16.81 -2.82
C LEU A 253 18.74 -15.86 -2.58
N ASP A 254 18.93 -14.91 -3.49
CA ASP A 254 19.99 -13.89 -3.41
C ASP A 254 19.42 -12.50 -3.14
N TYR A 255 19.26 -12.19 -1.85
CA TYR A 255 18.74 -10.88 -1.41
C TYR A 255 19.67 -9.69 -1.68
N ARG A 256 20.90 -9.94 -2.17
CA ARG A 256 21.79 -8.86 -2.63
C ARG A 256 21.37 -8.32 -4.00
N ALA A 257 20.53 -9.06 -4.74
CA ALA A 257 19.99 -8.63 -6.03
C ALA A 257 18.74 -7.74 -5.90
N CYS A 258 18.19 -7.60 -4.68
CA CYS A 258 16.99 -6.82 -4.44
C CYS A 258 17.23 -5.33 -4.71
N ARG A 259 16.30 -4.73 -5.46
CA ARG A 259 16.28 -3.30 -5.79
C ARG A 259 15.39 -2.51 -4.85
N THR A 260 14.38 -3.15 -4.27
CA THR A 260 13.49 -2.51 -3.30
C THR A 260 14.21 -2.32 -1.96
N PRO A 261 14.30 -1.10 -1.43
CA PRO A 261 14.89 -0.84 -0.12
C PRO A 261 14.18 -1.64 0.96
N GLU A 262 14.94 -2.16 1.94
CA GLU A 262 14.34 -2.72 3.14
C GLU A 262 13.68 -1.60 3.93
N LEU A 263 12.38 -1.73 4.24
CA LEU A 263 11.72 -0.79 5.13
C LEU A 263 12.27 -0.97 6.55
N PRO A 264 12.55 0.11 7.30
CA PRO A 264 12.89 0.00 8.70
C PRO A 264 11.75 -0.69 9.45
N ASP A 265 12.08 -1.65 10.31
CA ASP A 265 11.11 -2.37 11.12
C ASP A 265 10.13 -1.38 11.81
N PRO A 266 8.82 -1.46 11.53
CA PRO A 266 7.82 -0.55 12.09
C PRO A 266 7.83 -0.51 13.62
N THR A 267 8.21 -1.61 14.28
CA THR A 267 8.33 -1.69 15.74
C THR A 267 9.46 -0.85 16.30
N ARG A 268 10.38 -0.37 15.44
CA ARG A 268 11.42 0.61 15.81
C ARG A 268 10.89 2.03 15.91
N PHE A 269 9.67 2.30 15.43
CA PHE A 269 9.04 3.61 15.58
C PHE A 269 8.12 3.61 16.80
N GLN A 270 8.30 4.60 17.67
CA GLN A 270 7.42 4.85 18.80
C GLN A 270 6.54 6.07 18.50
N LYS A 271 5.23 5.94 18.65
CA LYS A 271 4.32 7.08 18.62
C LYS A 271 4.39 7.82 19.96
N ASN A 272 4.96 9.02 19.96
CA ASN A 272 5.01 9.89 21.13
C ASN A 272 4.05 11.07 20.92
N VAL A 273 3.14 11.29 21.89
CA VAL A 273 2.26 12.46 21.88
C VAL A 273 3.07 13.67 22.32
N LEU A 274 3.30 14.59 21.38
CA LEU A 274 4.10 15.79 21.60
C LEU A 274 3.30 16.96 22.16
N ALA A 275 1.99 17.01 21.86
CA ALA A 275 1.06 17.99 22.38
C ALA A 275 -0.36 17.39 22.37
N ALA A 276 -1.17 17.77 23.35
CA ALA A 276 -2.58 17.42 23.49
C ALA A 276 -3.39 18.67 23.85
N ASP A 277 -4.73 18.57 23.84
CA ASP A 277 -5.66 19.64 24.23
C ASP A 277 -5.44 20.95 23.45
N LEU A 278 -5.08 20.82 22.17
CA LEU A 278 -4.88 21.93 21.26
C LEU A 278 -6.24 22.49 20.80
N ASN A 279 -6.30 23.81 20.65
CA ASN A 279 -7.50 24.52 20.23
C ASN A 279 -7.50 24.66 18.71
N GLU A 280 -8.06 23.67 18.01
CA GLU A 280 -8.19 23.67 16.55
C GLU A 280 -6.80 23.81 15.85
N PRO A 281 -5.88 22.84 16.04
CA PRO A 281 -4.53 22.90 15.47
C PRO A 281 -4.58 22.80 13.93
N MET A 282 -3.86 23.70 13.26
CA MET A 282 -3.89 23.80 11.79
C MET A 282 -2.62 23.27 11.14
N GLN A 283 -1.44 23.66 11.65
CA GLN A 283 -0.17 23.28 11.04
C GLN A 283 0.97 23.34 12.06
N PHE A 284 2.02 22.53 11.86
CA PHE A 284 3.27 22.61 12.62
C PHE A 284 4.48 22.53 11.69
N GLY A 285 5.64 22.99 12.18
CA GLY A 285 6.92 22.90 11.50
C GLY A 285 8.07 22.86 12.51
N MET A 286 9.13 22.13 12.17
CA MET A 286 10.33 22.05 13.02
C MET A 286 11.27 23.20 12.68
N LEU A 287 11.65 23.98 13.70
CA LEU A 287 12.68 25.01 13.58
C LEU A 287 14.07 24.33 13.53
N PRO A 288 15.08 24.97 12.92
CA PRO A 288 16.47 24.48 12.95
C PRO A 288 17.03 24.26 14.36
N THR A 289 16.45 24.91 15.37
CA THR A 289 16.78 24.70 16.79
C THR A 289 16.31 23.34 17.35
N GLY A 290 15.52 22.58 16.59
CA GLY A 290 14.87 21.34 17.02
C GLY A 290 13.53 21.54 17.73
N LYS A 291 13.13 22.79 18.02
CA LYS A 291 11.81 23.11 18.57
C LYS A 291 10.73 23.03 17.49
N ILE A 292 9.48 22.82 17.89
CA ILE A 292 8.34 22.74 16.99
C ILE A 292 7.51 24.01 17.12
N LEU A 293 7.31 24.71 16.01
CA LEU A 293 6.34 25.79 15.89
C LEU A 293 5.00 25.18 15.48
N LEU A 294 3.92 25.56 16.15
CA LEU A 294 2.55 25.09 15.91
C LEU A 294 1.62 26.30 15.82
N ILE A 295 0.67 26.25 14.90
CA ILE A 295 -0.42 27.23 14.82
C ILE A 295 -1.79 26.61 15.09
N GLU A 296 -2.66 27.40 15.70
CA GLU A 296 -4.05 27.08 15.98
C GLU A 296 -4.95 28.07 15.25
N ARG A 297 -6.09 27.59 14.72
CA ARG A 297 -7.01 28.37 13.88
C ARG A 297 -7.44 29.67 14.55
N ARG A 298 -7.62 29.66 15.87
CA ARG A 298 -7.97 30.87 16.65
C ARG A 298 -6.82 31.86 16.82
N GLY A 299 -5.70 31.71 16.11
CA GLY A 299 -4.60 32.67 16.06
C GLY A 299 -3.45 32.42 17.05
N ALA A 300 -3.46 31.32 17.80
CA ALA A 300 -2.31 31.04 18.68
C ALA A 300 -1.13 30.49 17.87
N ILE A 301 0.05 31.04 18.13
CA ILE A 301 1.33 30.56 17.63
C ILE A 301 2.10 30.05 18.85
N LYS A 302 2.42 28.76 18.86
CA LYS A 302 3.00 28.05 20.01
C LYS A 302 4.36 27.47 19.65
N VAL A 303 5.28 27.51 20.59
CA VAL A 303 6.56 26.81 20.53
C VAL A 303 6.53 25.65 21.51
N LEU A 304 6.71 24.45 20.99
CA LEU A 304 6.93 23.24 21.75
C LEU A 304 8.43 22.92 21.74
N ASP A 305 8.99 22.63 22.91
CA ASP A 305 10.32 22.05 23.06
C ASP A 305 10.22 20.53 23.26
N PRO A 306 10.58 19.70 22.26
CA PRO A 306 10.46 18.24 22.38
C PRO A 306 11.33 17.63 23.49
N ALA A 307 12.40 18.31 23.91
CA ALA A 307 13.31 17.79 24.94
C ALA A 307 12.72 17.93 26.34
N THR A 308 11.90 18.96 26.58
CA THR A 308 11.27 19.23 27.89
C THR A 308 9.78 18.95 27.92
N GLY A 309 9.12 18.85 26.75
CA GLY A 309 7.67 18.77 26.61
C GLY A 309 6.94 20.09 26.88
N LEU A 310 7.66 21.19 27.10
CA LEU A 310 7.05 22.49 27.40
C LEU A 310 6.47 23.14 26.13
N ILE A 311 5.24 23.63 26.25
CA ILE A 311 4.54 24.37 25.20
C ILE A 311 4.29 25.79 25.70
N ASN A 312 4.81 26.78 24.97
CA ASN A 312 4.60 28.20 25.25
C ASN A 312 3.83 28.86 24.11
N VAL A 313 2.93 29.78 24.42
CA VAL A 313 2.32 30.66 23.41
C VAL A 313 3.33 31.75 23.07
N ALA A 314 3.94 31.66 21.90
CA ALA A 314 4.89 32.65 21.40
C ALA A 314 4.22 33.97 21.02
N TYR A 315 3.00 33.88 20.45
CA TYR A 315 2.17 35.03 20.13
C TYR A 315 0.70 34.61 19.93
N LYS A 316 -0.22 35.56 20.15
CA LYS A 316 -1.64 35.41 19.81
C LYS A 316 -2.00 36.44 18.74
N LEU A 317 -2.06 35.98 17.49
CA LEU A 317 -2.43 36.80 16.34
C LEU A 317 -3.93 37.12 16.38
N PRO A 318 -4.33 38.40 16.30
CA PRO A 318 -5.74 38.77 16.14
C PRO A 318 -6.24 38.28 14.77
N VAL A 319 -7.23 37.40 14.77
CA VAL A 319 -7.81 36.83 13.56
C VAL A 319 -9.33 36.86 13.61
N TYR A 320 -9.95 37.02 12.45
CA TYR A 320 -11.37 36.67 12.28
C TYR A 320 -11.48 35.14 12.35
N SER A 321 -12.30 34.61 13.27
CA SER A 321 -12.37 33.17 13.55
C SER A 321 -13.79 32.61 13.58
N LEU A 322 -14.73 33.27 12.91
CA LEU A 322 -16.04 32.67 12.64
C LEU A 322 -15.92 31.72 11.44
N GLU A 323 -16.91 30.85 11.28
CA GLU A 323 -16.90 29.79 10.27
C GLU A 323 -15.58 28.99 10.30
N GLU A 324 -14.94 28.79 9.15
CA GLU A 324 -13.70 28.01 9.00
C GLU A 324 -12.44 28.90 8.96
N ASP A 325 -12.58 30.21 9.11
CA ASP A 325 -11.50 31.17 8.96
C ASP A 325 -10.65 31.35 10.21
N GLY A 326 -9.49 31.98 10.06
CA GLY A 326 -8.56 32.18 11.17
C GLY A 326 -7.10 32.14 10.71
N LEU A 327 -6.24 31.59 11.54
CA LEU A 327 -4.84 31.31 11.20
C LEU A 327 -4.76 29.93 10.53
N LEU A 328 -4.71 29.92 9.20
CA LEU A 328 -4.97 28.72 8.38
C LEU A 328 -3.71 27.95 8.00
N GLY A 329 -2.57 28.63 7.86
CA GLY A 329 -1.32 27.96 7.50
C GLY A 329 -0.08 28.71 7.90
N MET A 330 1.03 27.97 7.90
CA MET A 330 2.36 28.47 8.28
C MET A 330 3.46 27.76 7.49
N ALA A 331 4.49 28.50 7.07
CA ALA A 331 5.74 27.92 6.59
C ALA A 331 6.95 28.57 7.29
N ILE A 332 7.98 27.77 7.52
CA ILE A 332 9.29 28.23 7.98
C ILE A 332 10.17 28.40 6.75
N ASP A 333 10.86 29.53 6.62
CA ASP A 333 11.76 29.78 5.51
C ASP A 333 12.96 28.79 5.54
N PRO A 334 13.37 28.19 4.42
CA PRO A 334 14.56 27.33 4.39
C PRO A 334 15.85 28.07 4.82
N GLY A 335 15.87 29.41 4.69
CA GLY A 335 16.92 30.29 5.18
C GLY A 335 16.73 30.80 6.60
N TRP A 336 15.82 30.22 7.40
CA TRP A 336 15.43 30.72 8.74
C TRP A 336 16.62 30.95 9.68
N GLU A 337 17.68 30.13 9.62
CA GLU A 337 18.88 30.34 10.44
C GLU A 337 19.55 31.70 10.23
N LYS A 338 19.35 32.33 9.08
CA LYS A 338 19.93 33.62 8.71
C LYS A 338 18.92 34.76 8.79
N ASN A 339 17.70 34.53 8.32
CA ASN A 339 16.69 35.58 8.15
C ASN A 339 15.58 35.55 9.22
N HIS A 340 15.45 34.45 9.94
CA HIS A 340 14.41 34.19 10.93
C HIS A 340 12.98 34.32 10.37
N TRP A 341 12.79 34.12 9.07
CA TRP A 341 11.49 34.35 8.44
C TRP A 341 10.53 33.17 8.60
N ILE A 342 9.29 33.50 8.95
CA ILE A 342 8.15 32.60 8.80
C ILE A 342 7.07 33.28 7.97
N TYR A 343 6.22 32.48 7.36
CA TYR A 343 5.08 32.93 6.58
C TYR A 343 3.82 32.42 7.24
N LEU A 344 2.81 33.28 7.37
CA LEU A 344 1.50 32.93 7.90
C LEU A 344 0.44 33.27 6.85
N TYR A 345 -0.51 32.37 6.65
CA TYR A 345 -1.72 32.64 5.89
C TYR A 345 -2.91 32.71 6.84
N TYR A 346 -3.55 33.86 6.93
CA TYR A 346 -4.53 34.12 7.98
C TYR A 346 -5.62 35.14 7.60
N SER A 347 -6.72 35.09 8.33
CA SER A 347 -7.88 35.98 8.22
C SER A 347 -7.72 37.13 9.22
N PRO A 348 -7.40 38.37 8.79
CA PRO A 348 -7.23 39.50 9.71
C PRO A 348 -8.55 39.84 10.42
N ALA A 349 -8.45 40.29 11.67
CA ALA A 349 -9.60 40.79 12.43
C ALA A 349 -9.97 42.23 12.00
N THR A 350 -10.42 42.36 10.76
CA THR A 350 -10.82 43.62 10.11
C THR A 350 -12.14 43.44 9.36
N ASP A 351 -12.78 44.53 8.96
CA ASP A 351 -14.01 44.48 8.14
C ASP A 351 -13.73 44.09 6.67
N GLU A 352 -12.47 44.07 6.25
CA GLU A 352 -12.06 43.62 4.90
C GLU A 352 -12.21 42.10 4.79
N SER A 353 -12.97 41.63 3.79
CA SER A 353 -13.20 40.20 3.53
C SER A 353 -12.07 39.59 2.71
N VAL A 354 -10.88 39.49 3.33
CA VAL A 354 -9.67 38.93 2.71
C VAL A 354 -8.99 37.93 3.63
N ASN A 355 -8.17 37.06 3.06
CA ASN A 355 -7.11 36.35 3.76
C ASN A 355 -5.75 36.88 3.29
N LEU A 356 -4.78 36.95 4.21
CA LEU A 356 -3.45 37.53 3.97
C LEU A 356 -2.39 36.45 4.04
N LEU A 357 -1.52 36.39 3.03
CA LEU A 357 -0.20 35.79 3.17
C LEU A 357 0.78 36.87 3.61
N SER A 358 1.34 36.72 4.80
CA SER A 358 2.30 37.66 5.37
C SER A 358 3.58 36.97 5.80
N ARG A 359 4.71 37.67 5.67
CA ARG A 359 6.01 37.27 6.19
C ARG A 359 6.33 38.01 7.48
N PHE A 360 6.83 37.30 8.48
CA PHE A 360 7.27 37.82 9.77
C PHE A 360 8.68 37.37 10.10
N VAL A 361 9.33 38.08 11.01
CA VAL A 361 10.51 37.64 11.74
C VAL A 361 10.06 36.91 13.01
N PHE A 362 10.55 35.69 13.19
CA PHE A 362 10.34 34.86 14.35
C PHE A 362 11.69 34.49 14.97
N ALA A 363 12.04 35.11 16.10
CA ALA A 363 13.33 34.94 16.75
C ALA A 363 13.15 34.92 18.28
N GLY A 364 14.02 34.21 18.99
CA GLY A 364 13.94 34.11 20.46
C GLY A 364 12.61 33.54 20.96
N ASP A 365 12.04 32.57 20.23
CA ASP A 365 10.74 31.95 20.50
C ASP A 365 9.56 32.93 20.56
N THR A 366 9.67 34.08 19.90
CA THR A 366 8.59 35.07 19.77
C THR A 366 8.42 35.56 18.33
N LEU A 367 7.21 36.01 18.01
CA LEU A 367 6.89 36.64 16.74
C LEU A 367 7.07 38.16 16.86
N ASP A 368 7.93 38.76 16.04
CA ASP A 368 7.96 40.21 15.90
C ASP A 368 6.81 40.67 15.00
N ARG A 369 5.72 41.13 15.61
CA ARG A 369 4.56 41.64 14.87
C ARG A 369 4.88 42.86 14.01
N ALA A 370 5.81 43.72 14.43
CA ALA A 370 6.15 44.94 13.68
C ALA A 370 6.92 44.63 12.38
N SER A 371 7.49 43.43 12.28
CA SER A 371 8.23 42.97 11.09
C SER A 371 7.35 42.52 9.92
N GLU A 372 6.02 42.57 10.07
CA GLU A 372 5.07 42.09 9.08
C GLU A 372 5.32 42.70 7.69
N LYS A 373 5.31 41.83 6.69
CA LYS A 373 5.17 42.20 5.28
C LYS A 373 4.01 41.43 4.69
N VAL A 374 2.92 42.12 4.37
CA VAL A 374 1.81 41.54 3.61
C VAL A 374 2.27 41.33 2.18
N MET A 375 2.24 40.08 1.74
CA MET A 375 2.74 39.66 0.43
C MET A 375 1.62 39.48 -0.58
N LEU A 376 0.54 38.83 -0.18
CA LEU A 376 -0.59 38.51 -1.05
C LEU A 376 -1.91 38.68 -0.27
N LYS A 377 -2.89 39.28 -0.94
CA LYS A 377 -4.28 39.33 -0.48
C LYS A 377 -5.10 38.37 -1.34
N VAL A 378 -5.94 37.56 -0.69
CA VAL A 378 -6.88 36.65 -1.34
C VAL A 378 -8.28 37.06 -0.92
N ASP A 379 -9.08 37.54 -1.87
CA ASP A 379 -10.47 37.88 -1.62
C ASP A 379 -11.27 36.65 -1.22
N VAL A 380 -12.15 36.82 -0.23
CA VAL A 380 -13.03 35.78 0.28
C VAL A 380 -14.40 36.35 0.59
N GLN A 381 -15.43 35.52 0.63
CA GLN A 381 -16.74 35.86 1.15
C GLN A 381 -16.82 35.45 2.64
N ARG A 382 -17.52 36.27 3.44
CA ARG A 382 -17.76 36.10 4.88
C ARG A 382 -19.25 35.97 5.22
N LEU A 383 -20.09 35.72 4.21
CA LEU A 383 -21.55 35.67 4.34
C LEU A 383 -22.02 34.30 4.82
N GLU A 384 -21.34 33.25 4.36
CA GLU A 384 -21.63 31.86 4.68
C GLU A 384 -20.31 31.13 4.92
N CYS A 385 -20.35 29.99 5.61
CA CYS A 385 -19.31 28.97 5.41
C CYS A 385 -19.31 28.53 3.92
N CYS A 386 -18.31 27.89 3.32
CA CYS A 386 -17.35 26.92 3.83
C CYS A 386 -16.13 26.88 2.87
N HIS A 387 -15.25 25.92 3.08
CA HIS A 387 -14.02 25.67 2.35
C HIS A 387 -13.02 26.82 2.43
N ALA A 388 -12.70 27.22 3.67
CA ALA A 388 -11.48 27.96 3.94
C ALA A 388 -10.29 26.99 3.93
N GLY A 389 -9.23 27.34 3.21
CA GLY A 389 -8.02 26.52 3.09
C GLY A 389 -6.79 27.41 3.00
N GLY A 390 -5.65 26.92 3.47
CA GLY A 390 -4.49 27.78 3.67
C GLY A 390 -3.14 27.11 3.85
N CYS A 391 -2.97 25.85 3.44
CA CYS A 391 -1.72 25.13 3.73
C CYS A 391 -0.54 25.82 3.06
N LEU A 392 0.52 26.07 3.84
CA LEU A 392 1.75 26.69 3.35
C LEU A 392 2.91 25.70 3.41
N ARG A 393 3.67 25.56 2.32
CA ARG A 393 4.86 24.69 2.33
C ARG A 393 5.92 25.17 1.34
N TYR A 394 7.18 25.12 1.77
CA TYR A 394 8.30 25.13 0.83
C TYR A 394 8.48 23.74 0.25
N ALA A 395 8.58 23.63 -1.07
CA ALA A 395 8.98 22.40 -1.74
C ALA A 395 10.49 22.40 -2.01
N ASP A 396 11.01 21.24 -2.42
CA ASP A 396 12.44 21.04 -2.70
C ASP A 396 12.95 21.88 -3.89
N ASP A 397 12.03 22.42 -4.69
CA ASP A 397 12.32 23.36 -5.78
C ASP A 397 12.62 24.80 -5.29
N GLY A 398 12.49 25.05 -3.98
CA GLY A 398 12.78 26.33 -3.35
C GLY A 398 11.66 27.37 -3.46
N TYR A 399 10.46 26.99 -3.92
CA TYR A 399 9.30 27.89 -3.97
C TYR A 399 8.37 27.68 -2.77
N LEU A 400 7.67 28.75 -2.39
CA LEU A 400 6.60 28.71 -1.42
C LEU A 400 5.30 28.40 -2.13
N TYR A 401 4.64 27.33 -1.68
CA TYR A 401 3.32 26.91 -2.13
C TYR A 401 2.27 27.29 -1.08
N LEU A 402 1.18 27.88 -1.55
CA LEU A 402 -0.02 28.20 -0.76
C LEU A 402 -1.22 27.50 -1.41
N SER A 403 -1.88 26.60 -0.69
CA SER A 403 -3.22 26.15 -1.08
C SER A 403 -4.28 27.11 -0.54
N THR A 404 -5.22 27.50 -1.40
CA THR A 404 -6.38 28.31 -1.02
C THR A 404 -7.64 27.48 -1.19
N GLY A 405 -8.56 27.61 -0.23
CA GLY A 405 -9.90 27.04 -0.38
C GLY A 405 -10.69 27.77 -1.47
N ASP A 406 -11.67 27.10 -2.09
CA ASP A 406 -12.51 27.70 -3.14
C ASP A 406 -13.55 28.67 -2.57
N ASN A 407 -13.76 28.62 -1.24
CA ASN A 407 -14.61 29.52 -0.47
C ASN A 407 -16.05 29.58 -1.02
N THR A 408 -16.57 28.38 -1.28
CA THR A 408 -17.94 28.12 -1.74
C THR A 408 -18.64 27.14 -0.80
N ASN A 409 -19.90 27.42 -0.48
CA ASN A 409 -20.76 26.54 0.29
C ASN A 409 -21.32 25.41 -0.59
N PRO A 410 -21.09 24.12 -0.28
CA PRO A 410 -21.57 23.01 -1.12
C PRO A 410 -22.98 22.54 -0.77
N PHE A 411 -23.56 22.98 0.35
CA PHE A 411 -24.70 22.30 0.97
C PHE A 411 -26.07 22.68 0.37
N ALA A 412 -26.12 23.64 -0.54
CA ALA A 412 -27.36 24.03 -1.23
C ALA A 412 -27.45 23.52 -2.68
N SER A 413 -26.68 22.49 -3.02
CA SER A 413 -26.53 22.00 -4.41
C SER A 413 -27.11 20.60 -4.62
N ASN A 414 -27.78 20.01 -3.61
CA ASN A 414 -28.44 18.69 -3.69
C ASN A 414 -27.55 17.57 -4.26
N GLY A 415 -26.26 17.56 -3.92
CA GLY A 415 -25.29 16.57 -4.38
C GLY A 415 -24.67 16.85 -5.76
N PHE A 416 -25.04 17.95 -6.42
CA PHE A 416 -24.40 18.45 -7.64
C PHE A 416 -23.34 19.50 -7.34
N ALA A 417 -22.56 19.89 -8.35
CA ALA A 417 -21.60 20.98 -8.23
C ALA A 417 -22.32 22.30 -7.84
N PRO A 418 -21.76 23.09 -6.90
CA PRO A 418 -22.34 24.37 -6.48
C PRO A 418 -22.20 25.41 -7.59
N ILE A 419 -23.27 25.61 -8.35
CA ILE A 419 -23.39 26.56 -9.47
C ILE A 419 -24.74 27.26 -9.31
N ASP A 420 -24.73 28.52 -8.89
CA ASP A 420 -25.96 29.25 -8.56
C ASP A 420 -25.88 30.76 -8.89
N GLU A 421 -26.25 31.10 -10.12
CA GLU A 421 -26.14 32.45 -10.67
C GLU A 421 -27.26 33.41 -10.24
N ARG A 422 -28.18 32.96 -9.37
CA ARG A 422 -29.28 33.82 -8.90
C ARG A 422 -28.72 35.00 -8.09
N PRO A 423 -29.40 36.17 -8.10
CA PRO A 423 -29.03 37.28 -7.23
C PRO A 423 -28.89 36.84 -5.76
N ASP A 424 -27.89 37.38 -5.07
CA ASP A 424 -27.56 37.10 -3.66
C ASP A 424 -27.15 35.66 -3.32
N ARG A 425 -26.92 34.80 -4.34
CA ARG A 425 -26.50 33.40 -4.15
C ARG A 425 -25.01 33.16 -4.39
N GLY A 426 -24.23 34.23 -4.50
CA GLY A 426 -22.77 34.18 -4.70
C GLY A 426 -22.02 33.20 -3.77
N PRO A 427 -22.34 33.06 -2.47
CA PRO A 427 -21.67 32.07 -1.60
C PRO A 427 -21.83 30.60 -2.03
N TRP A 428 -22.83 30.25 -2.85
CA TRP A 428 -23.10 28.90 -3.36
C TRP A 428 -22.73 28.72 -4.84
N ASP A 429 -22.02 29.68 -5.44
CA ASP A 429 -21.57 29.61 -6.82
C ASP A 429 -20.04 29.46 -6.89
N ALA A 430 -19.57 28.26 -7.27
CA ALA A 430 -18.15 27.93 -7.41
C ALA A 430 -17.54 28.37 -8.74
N GLN A 431 -18.35 28.85 -9.70
CA GLN A 431 -17.82 29.34 -10.99
C GLN A 431 -16.85 30.51 -10.80
N LYS A 432 -17.01 31.26 -9.72
CA LYS A 432 -16.18 32.43 -9.38
C LYS A 432 -14.73 32.10 -8.98
N SER A 433 -14.44 30.88 -8.52
CA SER A 433 -13.17 30.57 -7.83
C SER A 433 -12.31 29.55 -8.57
N SER A 434 -12.41 28.25 -8.27
CA SER A 434 -11.43 27.22 -8.71
C SER A 434 -11.18 27.23 -10.22
N ALA A 435 -12.22 27.33 -11.03
CA ALA A 435 -12.13 27.36 -12.50
C ALA A 435 -11.81 28.77 -13.06
N ASN A 436 -11.91 29.83 -12.25
CA ASN A 436 -11.62 31.19 -12.66
C ASN A 436 -10.12 31.48 -12.50
N THR A 437 -9.47 31.80 -13.62
CA THR A 437 -8.02 32.08 -13.67
C THR A 437 -7.66 33.46 -13.12
N ASN A 438 -8.66 34.34 -12.98
CA ASN A 438 -8.53 35.67 -12.40
C ASN A 438 -8.81 35.69 -10.88
N ASP A 439 -8.98 34.52 -10.25
CA ASP A 439 -9.31 34.40 -8.83
C ASP A 439 -8.29 33.49 -8.12
N LEU A 440 -7.82 33.96 -6.97
CA LEU A 440 -6.80 33.28 -6.18
C LEU A 440 -7.35 32.17 -5.29
N ARG A 441 -8.67 32.01 -5.19
CA ARG A 441 -9.34 30.95 -4.44
C ARG A 441 -9.39 29.63 -5.23
N GLY A 442 -9.36 28.53 -4.50
CA GLY A 442 -9.38 27.18 -5.07
C GLY A 442 -8.12 26.86 -5.87
N LYS A 443 -6.97 27.43 -5.47
CA LYS A 443 -5.70 27.32 -6.19
C LYS A 443 -4.62 26.67 -5.33
N ILE A 444 -3.60 26.17 -6.02
CA ILE A 444 -2.28 25.95 -5.45
C ILE A 444 -1.38 27.03 -6.07
N LEU A 445 -1.09 28.07 -5.29
CA LEU A 445 -0.28 29.21 -5.69
C LEU A 445 1.19 28.90 -5.43
N ARG A 446 2.06 29.11 -6.42
CA ARG A 446 3.50 28.88 -6.33
C ARG A 446 4.23 30.19 -6.56
N ILE A 447 4.94 30.67 -5.54
CA ILE A 447 5.64 31.96 -5.57
C ILE A 447 7.06 31.84 -5.03
N LYS A 448 7.91 32.80 -5.37
CA LYS A 448 9.22 33.00 -4.73
C LYS A 448 9.19 34.28 -3.89
N PRO A 449 9.16 34.18 -2.55
CA PRO A 449 9.27 35.33 -1.67
C PRO A 449 10.56 36.13 -1.89
N LEU A 450 10.46 37.46 -1.78
CA LEU A 450 11.59 38.39 -1.79
C LEU A 450 11.71 39.13 -0.46
N ALA A 451 12.90 39.67 -0.19
CA ALA A 451 13.25 40.22 1.12
C ALA A 451 12.44 41.45 1.54
N ASP A 452 11.98 42.23 0.57
CA ASP A 452 11.17 43.44 0.79
C ASP A 452 9.70 43.12 1.10
N GLY A 453 9.27 41.86 0.98
CA GLY A 453 7.89 41.43 1.13
C GLY A 453 7.14 41.24 -0.19
N SER A 454 7.79 41.51 -1.33
CA SER A 454 7.24 41.16 -2.64
C SER A 454 7.52 39.69 -2.98
N TYR A 455 7.07 39.25 -4.16
CA TYR A 455 7.33 37.90 -4.66
C TYR A 455 7.48 37.91 -6.18
N THR A 456 8.11 36.86 -6.73
CA THR A 456 8.11 36.59 -8.17
C THR A 456 7.36 35.30 -8.48
N CYS A 457 6.68 35.26 -9.63
CA CYS A 457 6.04 34.05 -10.14
C CYS A 457 7.04 33.23 -10.98
N PRO A 458 7.34 31.98 -10.63
CA PRO A 458 8.23 31.12 -11.42
C PRO A 458 7.61 30.69 -12.75
N ALA A 459 8.48 30.39 -13.72
CA ALA A 459 8.08 29.88 -15.03
C ALA A 459 7.29 28.56 -14.91
N GLY A 460 6.30 28.38 -15.78
CA GLY A 460 5.40 27.21 -15.76
C GLY A 460 4.21 27.35 -14.81
N ASN A 461 4.04 28.49 -14.12
CA ASN A 461 2.73 28.85 -13.58
C ASN A 461 1.77 29.05 -14.76
N LEU A 462 0.54 28.55 -14.63
CA LEU A 462 -0.52 28.92 -15.56
C LEU A 462 -0.86 30.40 -15.33
N PHE A 463 -1.07 31.17 -16.41
CA PHE A 463 -1.54 32.56 -16.39
C PHE A 463 -0.55 33.57 -15.76
N THR A 464 0.63 33.75 -16.38
CA THR A 464 1.69 34.66 -15.91
C THR A 464 1.59 36.11 -16.41
N ASP A 465 0.62 36.43 -17.28
CA ASP A 465 0.51 37.77 -17.87
C ASP A 465 -0.05 38.77 -16.86
N ARG A 466 0.63 39.92 -16.78
CA ARG A 466 0.57 40.95 -15.72
C ARG A 466 -0.77 41.69 -15.55
N ASP A 467 -1.85 41.27 -16.18
CA ASP A 467 -3.14 41.96 -16.12
C ASP A 467 -4.06 41.45 -14.99
N VAL A 468 -3.55 40.59 -14.10
CA VAL A 468 -4.27 40.02 -12.96
C VAL A 468 -3.57 40.41 -11.65
N HIS A 469 -3.80 41.63 -11.18
CA HIS A 469 -3.48 42.08 -9.81
C HIS A 469 -4.45 43.15 -9.33
#